data_AF-A0A2I0NAE4-F1
#
_entry.id   AF-A0A2I0NAE4-F1
#
_cell.length_a   1.000
_cell.length_b   1.000
_cell.length_c   1.000
_cell.angle_alpha   90.00
_cell.angle_beta   90.00
_cell.angle_gamma   90.00
#
_symmetry.space_group_name_H-M   'P 1'
#
loop_
_entity.id
_entity.type
_entity.pdbx_description
1 polymer ?
#
loop_
_entity_poly.entity_id
_entity_poly.type
_entity_poly.pdbx_seq_one_letter_code
_entity_poly.pdbx_strand_id
1 'polypeptide(L)'
;HNAQVAESFLVFNSEGYIQSQPATSVFQYGFNTSDKSGCGWIAVYNVLRYFYNEGIITIEPEIENVIKPLDQFAAFGFGSLGTNPLVIKWLLKSQGFKVEFVLDRTKFEQEAKTSTINIIAYLSKNLNRAHYQMIEYDEVQNDFIFYTSASRKSMSTYLAAHEDDYTFLITISI
;
A
#
# COMPACT_ATOMS: atom_id res chain seq x y z
N HIS A 1 -3.61 16.32 -17.76
CA HIS A 1 -4.59 15.52 -16.97
C HIS A 1 -4.25 15.51 -15.47
N ASN A 2 -2.97 15.64 -15.09
CA ASN A 2 -2.54 15.88 -13.69
C ASN A 2 -3.05 17.18 -13.04
N ALA A 3 -3.51 18.17 -13.82
CA ALA A 3 -3.97 19.46 -13.29
C ALA A 3 -5.30 19.39 -12.49
N GLN A 4 -6.17 18.42 -12.78
CA GLN A 4 -7.40 18.20 -11.97
C GLN A 4 -7.14 17.38 -10.70
N VAL A 5 -6.04 16.63 -10.66
CA VAL A 5 -5.58 15.90 -9.46
C VAL A 5 -4.79 16.83 -8.52
N ALA A 6 -4.12 17.85 -9.07
CA ALA A 6 -3.39 18.87 -8.32
C ALA A 6 -4.31 19.76 -7.45
N GLU A 7 -5.59 19.91 -7.77
CA GLU A 7 -6.53 20.70 -6.94
C GLU A 7 -6.94 19.99 -5.64
N SER A 8 -6.64 18.69 -5.46
CA SER A 8 -6.86 17.99 -4.20
C SER A 8 -5.59 17.97 -3.33
N PHE A 9 -5.16 19.15 -2.85
CA PHE A 9 -4.05 19.28 -1.89
C PHE A 9 -4.26 18.50 -0.57
N LEU A 10 -5.46 17.96 -0.33
CA LEU A 10 -5.79 17.11 0.83
C LEU A 10 -5.46 15.62 0.64
N VAL A 11 -5.11 15.19 -0.58
CA VAL A 11 -4.78 13.78 -0.88
C VAL A 11 -3.33 13.48 -0.55
N PHE A 12 -2.41 14.40 -0.86
CA PHE A 12 -0.96 14.19 -0.80
C PHE A 12 -0.30 14.94 0.37
N ASN A 13 0.79 14.38 0.92
CA ASN A 13 1.69 15.15 1.78
C ASN A 13 2.73 15.94 0.96
N SER A 14 3.61 16.69 1.62
CA SER A 14 4.66 17.50 0.99
C SER A 14 5.66 16.69 0.15
N GLU A 15 5.75 15.39 0.37
CA GLU A 15 6.66 14.47 -0.34
C GLU A 15 5.94 13.74 -1.49
N GLY A 16 4.64 14.00 -1.68
CA GLY A 16 3.80 13.43 -2.72
C GLY A 16 3.24 12.04 -2.40
N TYR A 17 3.28 11.60 -1.15
CA TYR A 17 2.59 10.38 -0.73
C TYR A 17 1.10 10.63 -0.53
N ILE A 18 0.25 9.69 -0.95
CA ILE A 18 -1.19 9.72 -0.67
C ILE A 18 -1.41 9.38 0.81
N GLN A 19 -1.96 10.33 1.57
CA GLN A 19 -2.23 10.20 3.01
C GLN A 19 -3.72 10.13 3.34
N SER A 20 -4.62 10.38 2.38
CA SER A 20 -6.07 10.33 2.61
C SER A 20 -6.79 9.54 1.51
N GLN A 21 -7.08 8.26 1.79
CA GLN A 21 -7.90 7.44 0.90
C GLN A 21 -9.29 8.06 0.65
N PRO A 22 -10.02 8.61 1.65
CA PRO A 22 -11.32 9.24 1.40
C PRO A 22 -11.30 10.36 0.34
N ALA A 23 -10.15 11.02 0.15
CA ALA A 23 -9.98 12.08 -0.83
C ALA A 23 -9.73 11.54 -2.27
N THR A 24 -9.68 10.22 -2.47
CA THR A 24 -9.44 9.58 -3.78
C THR A 24 -10.72 9.18 -4.53
N SER A 25 -11.89 9.66 -4.10
CA SER A 25 -13.20 9.30 -4.68
C SER A 25 -13.36 9.62 -6.18
N VAL A 26 -12.51 10.49 -6.73
CA VAL A 26 -12.46 10.82 -8.16
C VAL A 26 -11.91 9.69 -9.04
N PHE A 27 -11.18 8.73 -8.46
CA PHE A 27 -10.58 7.61 -9.19
C PHE A 27 -11.46 6.36 -9.12
N GLN A 28 -11.83 5.81 -10.27
CA GLN A 28 -12.52 4.52 -10.36
C GLN A 28 -11.57 3.37 -10.07
N TYR A 29 -12.06 2.35 -9.36
CA TYR A 29 -11.31 1.13 -9.07
C TYR A 29 -12.25 -0.06 -8.80
N GLY A 30 -12.23 -1.03 -9.70
CA GLY A 30 -13.16 -2.15 -9.75
C GLY A 30 -14.57 -1.68 -10.05
N PHE A 31 -15.52 -2.11 -9.22
CA PHE A 31 -16.93 -1.65 -9.30
C PHE A 31 -17.22 -0.44 -8.40
N ASN A 32 -16.18 0.15 -7.79
CA ASN A 32 -16.30 1.21 -6.80
C ASN A 32 -15.35 2.38 -7.12
N THR A 33 -15.46 3.44 -6.31
CA THR A 33 -14.49 4.53 -6.25
C THR A 33 -13.37 4.21 -5.25
N SER A 34 -12.20 4.80 -5.45
CA SER A 34 -10.98 4.46 -4.70
C SER A 34 -11.04 4.80 -3.20
N ASP A 35 -11.94 5.70 -2.79
CA ASP A 35 -12.23 5.93 -1.37
C ASP A 35 -12.74 4.68 -0.65
N LYS A 36 -13.36 3.74 -1.38
CA LYS A 36 -13.93 2.50 -0.82
C LYS A 36 -13.04 1.28 -1.00
N SER A 37 -12.35 1.15 -2.13
CA SER A 37 -11.62 -0.07 -2.52
C SER A 37 -10.17 0.17 -2.95
N GLY A 38 -9.67 1.41 -2.86
CA GLY A 38 -8.39 1.82 -3.43
C GLY A 38 -7.16 1.58 -2.57
N CYS A 39 -7.31 1.09 -1.34
CA CYS A 39 -6.20 0.93 -0.38
C CYS A 39 -4.98 0.20 -0.98
N GLY A 40 -5.21 -0.83 -1.81
CA GLY A 40 -4.13 -1.59 -2.46
C GLY A 40 -3.34 -0.78 -3.48
N TRP A 41 -3.99 -0.08 -4.41
CA TRP A 41 -3.26 0.73 -5.40
C TRP A 41 -2.62 1.95 -4.76
N ILE A 42 -3.24 2.53 -3.72
CA ILE A 42 -2.67 3.62 -2.94
C ILE A 42 -1.37 3.17 -2.25
N ALA A 43 -1.37 1.99 -1.63
CA ALA A 43 -0.16 1.43 -1.02
C ALA A 43 0.95 1.20 -2.06
N VAL A 44 0.62 0.68 -3.24
CA VAL A 44 1.59 0.52 -4.35
C VAL A 44 2.11 1.86 -4.85
N TYR A 45 1.23 2.85 -5.04
CA TYR A 45 1.63 4.19 -5.45
C TYR A 45 2.63 4.79 -4.47
N ASN A 46 2.35 4.68 -3.16
CA ASN A 46 3.25 5.18 -2.12
C ASN A 46 4.60 4.44 -2.12
N VAL A 47 4.62 3.13 -2.38
CA VAL A 47 5.89 2.37 -2.52
C VAL A 47 6.71 2.87 -3.71
N LEU A 48 6.08 3.08 -4.86
CA LEU A 48 6.78 3.62 -6.03
C LEU A 48 7.23 5.07 -5.80
N ARG A 49 6.42 5.86 -5.08
CA ARG A 49 6.76 7.24 -4.71
C ARG A 49 7.97 7.29 -3.80
N TYR A 50 8.05 6.37 -2.84
CA TYR A 50 9.21 6.19 -1.97
C TYR A 50 10.47 5.94 -2.81
N PHE A 51 10.43 4.95 -3.70
CA PHE A 51 11.58 4.64 -4.54
C PHE A 51 11.97 5.77 -5.51
N TYR A 52 11.01 6.58 -5.96
CA TYR A 52 11.30 7.76 -6.76
C TYR A 52 12.01 8.84 -5.94
N ASN A 53 11.51 9.12 -4.73
CA ASN A 53 12.11 10.09 -3.82
C ASN A 53 13.54 9.69 -3.39
N GLU A 54 13.78 8.39 -3.21
CA GLU A 54 15.10 7.82 -2.92
C GLU A 54 16.02 7.69 -4.16
N GLY A 55 15.55 8.07 -5.35
CA GLY A 55 16.33 8.00 -6.59
C GLY A 55 16.60 6.57 -7.09
N ILE A 56 15.89 5.58 -6.57
CA ILE A 56 15.99 4.15 -6.96
C ILE A 56 15.28 3.92 -8.31
N ILE A 57 14.17 4.62 -8.54
CA ILE A 57 13.54 4.71 -9.86
C ILE A 57 13.59 6.14 -10.37
N THR A 58 13.77 6.33 -11.67
CA THR A 58 13.93 7.65 -12.28
C THR A 58 12.65 8.22 -12.88
N ILE A 59 11.61 7.39 -13.00
CA ILE A 59 10.33 7.78 -13.58
C ILE A 59 9.37 8.03 -12.42
N GLU A 60 8.80 9.23 -12.39
CA GLU A 60 7.80 9.59 -11.38
C GLU A 60 6.56 8.68 -11.54
N PRO A 61 6.05 8.08 -10.45
CA PRO A 61 4.85 7.25 -10.54
C PRO A 61 3.63 8.11 -10.85
N GLU A 62 2.92 7.74 -11.91
CA GLU A 62 1.63 8.32 -12.25
C GLU A 62 0.50 7.41 -11.76
N ILE A 63 -0.55 7.99 -11.17
CA ILE A 63 -1.68 7.24 -10.61
C ILE A 63 -2.30 6.31 -11.65
N GLU A 64 -2.48 6.77 -12.89
CA GLU A 64 -3.08 5.96 -13.96
C GLU A 64 -2.25 4.70 -14.29
N ASN A 65 -0.93 4.82 -14.24
CA ASN A 65 -0.01 3.71 -14.51
C ASN A 65 0.03 2.69 -13.37
N VAL A 66 -0.43 3.06 -12.17
CA VAL A 66 -0.61 2.15 -11.04
C VAL A 66 -2.01 1.54 -11.04
N ILE A 67 -3.05 2.36 -11.21
CA ILE A 67 -4.45 1.92 -11.19
C ILE A 67 -4.72 0.93 -12.32
N LYS A 68 -4.37 1.27 -13.56
CA LYS A 68 -4.74 0.49 -14.74
C LYS A 68 -4.31 -0.99 -14.67
N PRO A 69 -3.05 -1.34 -14.38
CA PRO A 69 -2.67 -2.75 -14.26
C PRO A 69 -3.37 -3.42 -13.08
N LEU A 70 -3.49 -2.76 -11.92
CA LEU A 70 -4.10 -3.38 -10.74
C LEU A 70 -5.61 -3.60 -10.92
N ASP A 71 -6.31 -2.66 -11.53
CA ASP A 71 -7.76 -2.67 -11.76
C ASP A 71 -8.18 -3.76 -12.76
N GLN A 72 -7.41 -3.91 -13.86
CA GLN A 72 -7.66 -4.95 -14.86
C GLN A 72 -7.71 -6.36 -14.23
N PHE A 73 -6.91 -6.61 -13.19
CA PHE A 73 -6.94 -7.88 -12.47
C PHE A 73 -7.86 -7.87 -11.23
N ALA A 74 -8.19 -6.71 -10.67
CA ALA A 74 -9.17 -6.58 -9.59
C ALA A 74 -10.60 -6.89 -10.09
N ALA A 75 -10.95 -6.41 -11.28
CA ALA A 75 -12.27 -6.60 -11.89
C ALA A 75 -12.66 -8.08 -12.09
N PHE A 76 -11.71 -9.00 -12.21
CA PHE A 76 -11.97 -10.42 -12.47
C PHE A 76 -12.16 -11.32 -11.23
N GLY A 77 -12.14 -10.78 -10.01
CA GLY A 77 -12.43 -11.61 -8.81
C GLY A 77 -12.36 -10.92 -7.45
N PHE A 78 -11.80 -9.70 -7.38
CA PHE A 78 -11.66 -8.93 -6.14
C PHE A 78 -12.37 -7.56 -6.21
N GLY A 79 -13.16 -7.30 -7.27
CA GLY A 79 -13.73 -5.97 -7.57
C GLY A 79 -14.59 -5.33 -6.47
N SER A 80 -15.07 -6.10 -5.49
CA SER A 80 -15.72 -5.61 -4.27
C SER A 80 -14.84 -5.63 -3.01
N LEU A 81 -13.80 -6.48 -2.98
CA LEU A 81 -12.88 -6.67 -1.85
C LEU A 81 -11.57 -5.87 -1.98
N GLY A 82 -11.35 -5.22 -3.12
CA GLY A 82 -10.19 -4.36 -3.38
C GLY A 82 -9.18 -5.01 -4.33
N THR A 83 -7.90 -4.97 -3.95
CA THR A 83 -6.80 -5.38 -4.83
C THR A 83 -6.35 -6.82 -4.53
N ASN A 84 -6.11 -7.61 -5.58
CA ASN A 84 -5.52 -8.94 -5.43
C ASN A 84 -4.02 -8.81 -5.06
N PRO A 85 -3.57 -9.38 -3.92
CA PRO A 85 -2.20 -9.24 -3.48
C PRO A 85 -1.18 -9.85 -4.45
N LEU A 86 -1.54 -10.91 -5.19
CA LEU A 86 -0.65 -11.52 -6.18
C LEU A 86 -0.33 -10.55 -7.33
N VAL A 87 -1.27 -9.66 -7.67
CA VAL A 87 -1.09 -8.65 -8.73
C VAL A 87 -0.18 -7.53 -8.24
N ILE A 88 -0.30 -7.14 -6.96
CA ILE A 88 0.66 -6.22 -6.31
C ILE A 88 2.07 -6.81 -6.41
N LYS A 89 2.24 -8.08 -6.01
CA LYS A 89 3.54 -8.77 -6.11
C LYS A 89 4.04 -8.80 -7.54
N TRP A 90 3.19 -9.16 -8.51
CA TRP A 90 3.58 -9.21 -9.93
C TRP A 90 4.03 -7.83 -10.45
N LEU A 91 3.26 -6.77 -10.17
CA LEU A 91 3.56 -5.42 -10.63
C LEU A 91 4.87 -4.90 -10.04
N LEU A 92 5.11 -5.08 -8.74
CA LEU A 92 6.36 -4.64 -8.12
C LEU A 92 7.55 -5.48 -8.61
N LYS A 93 7.38 -6.79 -8.83
CA LYS A 93 8.43 -7.62 -9.42
C LYS A 93 8.74 -7.25 -10.88
N SER A 94 7.75 -6.83 -11.66
CA SER A 94 7.98 -6.41 -13.06
C SER A 94 8.76 -5.09 -13.15
N GLN A 95 8.79 -4.31 -12.07
CA GLN A 95 9.66 -3.13 -11.91
C GLN A 95 11.09 -3.48 -11.43
N GLY A 96 11.39 -4.77 -11.26
CA GLY A 96 12.74 -5.24 -10.89
C GLY A 96 12.97 -5.43 -9.38
N PHE A 97 11.98 -5.16 -8.54
CA PHE A 97 12.12 -5.33 -7.08
C PHE A 97 12.05 -6.80 -6.66
N LYS A 98 12.78 -7.14 -5.59
CA LYS A 98 12.58 -8.39 -4.86
C LYS A 98 11.37 -8.22 -3.93
N VAL A 99 10.36 -9.05 -4.14
CA VAL A 99 9.08 -8.96 -3.41
C VAL A 99 8.71 -10.31 -2.80
N GLU A 100 8.52 -10.35 -1.48
CA GLU A 100 8.12 -11.57 -0.77
C GLU A 100 6.86 -11.39 0.08
N PHE A 101 6.14 -12.51 0.27
CA PHE A 101 5.03 -12.58 1.20
C PHE A 101 5.51 -13.21 2.50
N VAL A 102 5.25 -12.54 3.62
CA VAL A 102 5.43 -13.08 4.95
C VAL A 102 4.05 -13.30 5.55
N LEU A 103 3.73 -14.57 5.83
CA LEU A 103 2.47 -14.99 6.44
C LEU A 103 2.64 -15.32 7.94
N ASP A 104 3.87 -15.60 8.35
CA ASP A 104 4.20 -15.86 9.75
C ASP A 104 4.33 -14.55 10.52
N ARG A 105 3.29 -14.21 11.29
CA ARG A 105 3.20 -12.98 12.09
C ARG A 105 4.39 -12.79 13.03
N THR A 106 4.99 -13.88 13.51
CA THR A 106 6.15 -13.81 14.43
C THR A 106 7.39 -13.24 13.75
N LYS A 107 7.44 -13.25 12.42
CA LYS A 107 8.54 -12.73 11.61
C LYS A 107 8.31 -11.32 11.07
N PHE A 108 7.09 -10.78 11.17
CA PHE A 108 6.76 -9.51 10.51
C PHE A 108 7.69 -8.37 10.90
N GLU A 109 8.00 -8.22 12.19
CA GLU A 109 8.88 -7.14 12.62
C GLU A 109 10.30 -7.29 12.08
N GLN A 110 10.87 -8.49 12.18
CA GLN A 110 12.21 -8.77 11.67
C GLN A 110 12.30 -8.52 10.16
N GLU A 111 11.36 -9.07 9.40
CA GLU A 111 11.32 -8.95 7.93
C GLU A 111 11.03 -7.51 7.49
N ALA A 112 10.15 -6.78 8.19
CA ALA A 112 9.87 -5.39 7.88
C ALA A 112 11.06 -4.46 8.20
N LYS A 113 11.82 -4.73 9.27
CA LYS A 113 13.03 -3.95 9.62
C LYS A 113 14.22 -4.18 8.68
N THR A 114 14.25 -5.31 7.98
CA THR A 114 15.39 -5.71 7.12
C THR A 114 15.12 -5.53 5.62
N SER A 115 13.89 -5.20 5.25
CA SER A 115 13.50 -4.83 3.90
C SER A 115 13.55 -3.31 3.72
N THR A 116 13.53 -2.85 2.47
CA THR A 116 13.64 -1.43 2.15
C THR A 116 12.34 -0.68 2.44
N ILE A 117 11.21 -1.23 1.99
CA ILE A 117 9.87 -0.70 2.26
C ILE A 117 8.88 -1.87 2.26
N ASN A 118 7.71 -1.68 2.89
CA ASN A 118 6.77 -2.76 3.11
C ASN A 118 5.33 -2.35 2.81
N ILE A 119 4.49 -3.33 2.49
CA ILE A 119 3.03 -3.19 2.53
C ILE A 119 2.50 -4.19 3.54
N ILE A 120 1.77 -3.73 4.55
CA ILE A 120 1.04 -4.60 5.47
C ILE A 120 -0.43 -4.62 5.10
N ALA A 121 -1.05 -5.78 5.27
CA ALA A 121 -2.45 -5.97 4.94
C ALA A 121 -3.16 -6.86 5.95
N TYR A 122 -4.47 -6.66 6.06
CA TYR A 122 -5.36 -7.56 6.77
C TYR A 122 -6.63 -7.83 5.98
N LEU A 123 -7.23 -8.98 6.25
CA LEU A 123 -8.56 -9.38 5.83
C LEU A 123 -9.28 -9.96 7.04
N SER A 124 -10.43 -9.39 7.39
CA SER A 124 -11.17 -9.83 8.56
C SER A 124 -11.68 -11.26 8.40
N LYS A 125 -11.77 -12.02 9.51
CA LYS A 125 -12.24 -13.42 9.49
C LYS A 125 -13.61 -13.61 8.84
N ASN A 126 -14.51 -12.64 9.00
CA ASN A 126 -15.83 -12.61 8.40
C ASN A 126 -15.85 -12.03 6.97
N LEU A 127 -14.67 -11.76 6.38
CA LEU A 127 -14.45 -11.36 5.00
C LEU A 127 -15.16 -10.07 4.58
N ASN A 128 -15.50 -9.19 5.54
CA ASN A 128 -16.24 -7.96 5.28
C ASN A 128 -15.37 -6.69 5.33
N ARG A 129 -14.12 -6.79 5.77
CA ARG A 129 -13.16 -5.70 5.82
C ARG A 129 -11.80 -6.19 5.37
N ALA A 130 -11.17 -5.45 4.47
CA ALA A 130 -9.78 -5.66 4.08
C ALA A 130 -9.10 -4.31 3.96
N HIS A 131 -7.80 -4.27 4.23
CA HIS A 131 -7.04 -3.03 4.10
C HIS A 131 -5.59 -3.31 3.75
N TYR A 132 -4.99 -2.37 3.02
CA TYR A 132 -3.56 -2.34 2.67
C TYR A 132 -2.97 -1.00 3.09
N GLN A 133 -1.76 -1.01 3.63
CA GLN A 133 -1.01 0.20 3.97
C GLN A 133 0.46 -0.01 3.66
N MET A 134 1.09 0.98 3.02
CA MET A 134 2.55 1.06 3.04
C MET A 134 3.02 1.36 4.46
N ILE A 135 4.06 0.64 4.89
CA ILE A 135 4.75 0.92 6.14
C ILE A 135 6.26 1.05 5.91
N GLU A 136 6.86 1.94 6.68
CA GLU A 136 8.29 2.22 6.67
C GLU A 136 8.82 2.08 8.09
N TYR A 137 10.00 1.47 8.24
CA TYR A 137 10.67 1.39 9.54
C TYR A 137 11.51 2.64 9.77
N ASP A 138 11.28 3.30 10.90
CA ASP A 138 12.08 4.43 11.36
C ASP A 138 13.04 3.95 12.45
N GLU A 139 14.32 3.85 12.11
CA GLU A 139 15.36 3.37 13.01
C GLU A 139 15.56 4.29 14.22
N VAL A 140 15.34 5.60 14.06
CA VAL A 140 15.58 6.59 15.12
C VAL A 140 14.52 6.47 16.21
N GLN A 141 13.26 6.30 15.80
CA GLN A 141 12.14 6.13 16.73
C GLN A 141 11.92 4.67 17.13
N ASN A 142 12.57 3.71 16.45
CA ASN A 142 12.34 2.27 16.60
C ASN A 142 10.86 1.89 16.47
N ASP A 143 10.20 2.45 15.46
CA ASP A 143 8.76 2.32 15.21
C ASP A 143 8.47 2.29 13.71
N PHE A 144 7.22 1.98 13.33
CA PHE A 144 6.79 2.01 11.94
C PHE A 144 5.88 3.21 11.64
N ILE A 145 6.11 3.84 10.49
CA ILE A 145 5.25 4.88 9.93
C ILE A 145 4.23 4.19 9.01
N PHE A 146 2.94 4.44 9.26
CA PHE A 146 1.82 3.90 8.48
C PHE A 146 1.23 5.00 7.60
N TYR A 147 1.46 4.87 6.31
CA TYR A 147 0.94 5.79 5.30
C TYR A 147 -0.57 5.59 5.13
N THR A 148 -1.29 6.60 4.62
CA THR A 148 -2.77 6.71 4.55
C THR A 148 -3.49 6.95 5.87
N SER A 149 -2.77 6.86 6.98
CA SER A 149 -3.28 7.21 8.32
C SER A 149 -2.39 8.22 9.05
N ALA A 150 -1.24 8.56 8.46
CA ALA A 150 -0.17 9.36 9.06
C ALA A 150 0.09 8.97 10.53
N SER A 151 0.05 7.67 10.83
CA SER A 151 0.15 7.16 12.19
C SER A 151 1.48 6.43 12.41
N ARG A 152 2.00 6.53 13.63
CA ARG A 152 3.20 5.81 14.06
C ARG A 152 2.82 4.80 15.13
N LYS A 153 3.30 3.57 15.01
CA LYS A 153 3.08 2.51 16.00
C LYS A 153 4.08 1.38 15.80
N SER A 154 4.28 0.58 16.85
CA SER A 154 5.06 -0.64 16.76
C SER A 154 4.31 -1.72 15.98
N MET A 155 5.05 -2.70 15.46
CA MET A 155 4.45 -3.89 14.81
C MET A 155 3.53 -4.65 15.79
N SER A 156 3.93 -4.78 17.04
CA SER A 156 3.13 -5.47 18.07
C SER A 156 1.80 -4.78 18.34
N THR A 157 1.78 -3.45 18.42
CA THR A 157 0.53 -2.68 18.55
C THR A 157 -0.39 -2.87 17.34
N TYR A 158 0.17 -2.86 16.11
CA TYR A 158 -0.62 -3.14 14.91
C TYR A 158 -1.23 -4.55 14.93
N LEU A 159 -0.42 -5.56 15.26
CA LEU A 159 -0.84 -6.95 15.27
C LEU A 159 -1.87 -7.24 16.37
N ALA A 160 -1.76 -6.59 17.53
CA ALA A 160 -2.77 -6.71 18.59
C ALA A 160 -4.13 -6.15 18.14
N ALA A 161 -4.15 -5.03 17.42
CA ALA A 161 -5.38 -4.46 16.86
C ALA A 161 -6.06 -5.33 15.78
N HIS A 162 -5.32 -6.30 15.23
CA HIS A 162 -5.77 -7.24 14.19
C HIS A 162 -5.52 -8.69 14.64
N GLU A 163 -5.67 -8.98 15.93
CA GLU A 163 -5.40 -10.31 16.48
C GLU A 163 -6.23 -11.40 15.81
N ASP A 164 -7.47 -11.06 15.49
CA ASP A 164 -8.47 -11.93 14.87
C ASP A 164 -8.51 -11.88 13.36
N ASP A 165 -7.67 -11.10 12.68
CA ASP A 165 -7.70 -10.98 11.23
C ASP A 165 -6.63 -11.84 10.56
N TYR A 166 -6.88 -12.23 9.30
CA TYR A 166 -5.83 -12.77 8.45
C TYR A 166 -4.91 -11.62 8.06
N THR A 167 -3.65 -11.68 8.48
CA THR A 167 -2.66 -10.64 8.21
C THR A 167 -1.53 -11.20 7.35
N PHE A 168 -0.99 -10.36 6.48
CA PHE A 168 0.22 -10.66 5.74
C PHE A 168 1.03 -9.39 5.53
N LEU A 169 2.33 -9.58 5.37
CA LEU A 169 3.28 -8.54 5.02
C LEU A 169 3.82 -8.83 3.62
N ILE A 170 3.91 -7.79 2.80
CA ILE A 170 4.66 -7.78 1.56
C ILE A 170 5.94 -7.01 1.83
N THR A 171 7.09 -7.69 1.73
CA THR A 171 8.40 -7.04 1.83
C THR A 171 8.88 -6.67 0.44
N ILE A 172 9.48 -5.48 0.30
CA ILE A 172 10.06 -5.00 -0.94
C ILE A 172 11.52 -4.60 -0.70
N SER A 173 12.42 -5.17 -1.48
CA SER A 173 13.87 -4.93 -1.41
C SER A 173 14.47 -4.68 -2.80
N ILE A 174 15.61 -4.00 -2.80
CA ILE A 174 16.48 -3.78 -3.97
C ILE A 174 17.44 -4.95 -4.12
#